data_AF-A0A2V6WLJ0-F1
#
_entry.id   AF-A0A2V6WLJ0-F1
#
_cell.length_a   1.000
_cell.length_b   1.000
_cell.length_c   1.000
_cell.angle_alpha   90.00
_cell.angle_beta   90.00
_cell.angle_gamma   90.00
#
_symmetry.space_group_name_H-M   'P 1'
#
loop_
_entity.id
_entity.type
_entity.pdbx_description
1 polymer ?
#
loop_
_entity_poly.entity_id
_entity_poly.type
_entity_poly.pdbx_seq_one_letter_code
_entity_poly.pdbx_strand_id
1 'polypeptide(L)'
;MALIFAVLVVLLSAELATADDAMRLAMARLRLTTDPKIPVGCTPLGSVDDNSVKRLRVKVVRLGGDTALLSFPTERLERITAIVFRCPPAAAEPSTPPAVTSEPPAAPSVPPPASAPPPPPPPGSAPAPR
;
A
#
# COMPACT_ATOMS: atom_id res chain seq x y z
N MET A 1 -31.01 20.13 -36.59
CA MET A 1 -31.52 19.13 -35.63
C MET A 1 -30.57 17.96 -35.44
N ALA A 2 -30.22 17.20 -36.48
CA ALA A 2 -29.29 16.05 -36.35
C ALA A 2 -27.87 16.41 -35.84
N LEU A 3 -27.30 17.52 -36.30
CA LEU A 3 -25.99 18.02 -35.81
C LEU A 3 -26.01 18.38 -34.31
N ILE A 4 -27.09 18.99 -33.84
CA ILE A 4 -27.25 19.36 -32.42
C ILE A 4 -27.37 18.09 -31.57
N PHE A 5 -28.12 17.10 -32.04
CA PHE A 5 -28.27 15.82 -31.37
C PHE A 5 -26.95 15.05 -31.30
N ALA A 6 -26.17 15.04 -32.39
CA ALA A 6 -24.84 14.43 -32.41
C ALA A 6 -23.85 15.12 -31.45
N VAL A 7 -23.85 16.46 -31.41
CA VAL A 7 -23.02 17.23 -30.47
C VAL A 7 -23.40 16.93 -29.01
N LEU A 8 -24.70 16.87 -28.70
CA LEU A 8 -25.18 16.53 -27.35
C LEU A 8 -24.77 15.11 -26.94
N VAL A 9 -24.86 14.13 -27.85
CA VAL A 9 -24.45 12.75 -27.57
C VAL A 9 -22.93 12.66 -27.31
N VAL A 10 -22.12 13.38 -28.09
CA VAL A 10 -20.65 13.39 -27.91
C VAL A 10 -20.25 14.01 -26.58
N LEU A 11 -20.85 15.15 -26.20
CA LEU A 11 -20.55 15.81 -24.92
C LEU A 11 -20.91 14.92 -23.72
N LEU A 12 -22.10 14.32 -23.73
CA LEU A 12 -22.55 13.43 -22.64
C LEU A 12 -21.66 12.19 -22.50
N SER A 13 -21.16 11.67 -23.62
CA SER A 13 -20.26 10.49 -23.63
C SER A 13 -18.89 10.81 -23.03
N ALA A 14 -18.35 12.01 -23.29
CA ALA A 14 -17.07 12.44 -22.74
C ALA A 14 -17.14 12.66 -21.22
N GLU A 15 -18.24 13.20 -20.70
CA GLU A 15 -18.47 13.35 -19.26
C GLU A 15 -18.55 12.00 -18.53
N LEU A 16 -19.20 11.01 -19.13
CA LEU A 16 -19.31 9.66 -18.56
C LEU A 16 -17.95 8.94 -18.51
N ALA A 17 -17.16 9.03 -19.58
CA ALA A 17 -15.83 8.41 -19.63
C ALA A 17 -14.89 9.03 -18.59
N THR A 18 -14.88 10.36 -18.48
CA THR A 18 -14.04 11.06 -17.50
C THR A 18 -14.46 10.79 -16.06
N ALA A 19 -15.76 10.58 -15.81
CA ALA A 19 -16.26 10.19 -14.49
C ALA A 19 -15.79 8.78 -14.07
N ASP A 20 -15.75 7.82 -14.99
CA ASP A 20 -15.26 6.45 -14.69
C ASP A 20 -13.74 6.45 -14.43
N ASP A 21 -12.97 7.19 -15.23
CA ASP A 21 -11.52 7.33 -15.01
C ASP A 21 -11.20 8.04 -13.69
N ALA A 22 -11.93 9.12 -13.37
CA ALA A 22 -11.80 9.82 -12.10
C ALA A 22 -12.13 8.89 -10.91
N MET A 23 -13.19 8.08 -11.02
CA MET A 23 -13.55 7.08 -10.02
C MET A 23 -12.42 6.03 -9.87
N ARG A 24 -11.91 5.47 -10.96
CA ARG A 24 -10.81 4.48 -10.92
C ARG A 24 -9.56 5.06 -10.26
N LEU A 25 -9.21 6.29 -10.58
CA LEU A 25 -8.03 6.96 -10.04
C LEU A 25 -8.20 7.32 -8.56
N ALA A 26 -9.38 7.80 -8.15
CA ALA A 26 -9.70 8.01 -6.74
C ALA A 26 -9.67 6.69 -5.95
N MET A 27 -10.21 5.62 -6.53
CA MET A 27 -10.16 4.27 -5.96
C MET A 27 -8.72 3.76 -5.82
N ALA A 28 -7.82 4.08 -6.75
CA ALA A 28 -6.41 3.69 -6.69
C ALA A 28 -5.64 4.41 -5.57
N ARG A 29 -6.09 5.62 -5.18
CA ARG A 29 -5.49 6.43 -4.12
C ARG A 29 -6.09 6.16 -2.74
N LEU A 30 -7.25 5.53 -2.68
CA LEU A 30 -7.98 5.26 -1.45
C LEU A 30 -7.17 4.37 -0.49
N ARG A 31 -6.94 4.86 0.73
CA ARG A 31 -6.32 4.12 1.83
C ARG A 31 -7.37 3.60 2.81
N LEU A 32 -7.48 2.28 2.93
CA LEU A 32 -8.27 1.63 3.98
C LEU A 32 -7.35 1.21 5.14
N THR A 33 -7.75 1.47 6.37
CA THR A 33 -6.93 1.17 7.56
C THR A 33 -7.80 0.80 8.75
N THR A 34 -7.27 0.01 9.69
CA THR A 34 -7.85 -0.20 11.03
C THR A 34 -7.06 0.54 12.12
N ASP A 35 -5.93 1.16 11.77
CA ASP A 35 -5.11 1.94 12.70
C ASP A 35 -5.67 3.38 12.84
N PRO A 36 -6.12 3.78 14.05
CA PRO A 36 -6.70 5.11 14.29
C PRO A 36 -5.68 6.25 14.22
N LYS A 37 -4.37 5.96 14.15
CA LYS A 37 -3.33 6.98 14.01
C LYS A 37 -3.22 7.53 12.60
N ILE A 38 -3.67 6.78 11.60
CA ILE A 38 -3.57 7.15 10.19
C ILE A 38 -4.40 8.39 9.81
N PRO A 39 -5.68 8.54 10.22
CA PRO A 39 -6.47 9.71 9.86
C PRO A 39 -6.19 10.97 10.72
N VAL A 40 -5.13 10.97 11.54
CA VAL A 40 -4.77 12.14 12.36
C VAL A 40 -4.41 13.31 11.43
N GLY A 41 -5.04 14.47 11.63
CA GLY A 41 -4.86 15.65 10.78
C GLY A 41 -5.69 15.64 9.49
N CYS A 42 -6.51 14.61 9.26
CA CYS A 42 -7.44 14.54 8.14
C CYS A 42 -8.82 15.14 8.52
N THR A 43 -9.56 15.62 7.51
CA THR A 43 -10.92 16.14 7.70
C THR A 43 -11.93 15.00 7.69
N PRO A 44 -12.74 14.79 8.75
CA PRO A 44 -13.79 13.77 8.74
C PRO A 44 -14.94 14.20 7.82
N LEU A 45 -15.47 13.25 7.05
CA LEU A 45 -16.55 13.49 6.08
C LEU A 45 -17.86 12.77 6.45
N GLY A 46 -17.78 11.71 7.25
CA GLY A 46 -18.95 10.93 7.68
C GLY A 46 -18.64 9.45 7.82
N SER A 47 -19.68 8.62 7.84
CA SER A 47 -19.56 7.17 7.94
C SER A 47 -20.34 6.46 6.85
N VAL A 48 -19.82 5.33 6.38
CA VAL A 48 -20.50 4.45 5.41
C VAL A 48 -20.40 2.99 5.86
N ASP A 49 -21.41 2.20 5.50
CA ASP A 49 -21.45 0.76 5.79
C ASP A 49 -21.63 -0.05 4.50
N ASP A 50 -20.98 -1.21 4.41
CA ASP A 50 -21.24 -2.20 3.36
C ASP A 50 -20.86 -3.60 3.82
N ASN A 51 -21.36 -4.64 3.14
CA ASN A 51 -20.94 -6.03 3.37
C ASN A 51 -19.82 -6.47 2.41
N SER A 52 -19.42 -5.61 1.47
CA SER A 52 -18.35 -5.87 0.52
C SER A 52 -17.35 -4.72 0.51
N VAL A 53 -16.06 -5.02 0.67
CA VAL A 53 -14.97 -4.03 0.55
C VAL A 53 -15.02 -3.31 -0.80
N LYS A 54 -15.40 -3.99 -1.90
CA LYS A 54 -15.51 -3.36 -3.22
C LYS A 54 -16.56 -2.25 -3.22
N ARG A 55 -17.76 -2.52 -2.71
CA ARG A 55 -18.85 -1.53 -2.65
C ARG A 55 -18.57 -0.47 -1.59
N LEU A 56 -17.94 -0.84 -0.48
CA LEU A 56 -17.48 0.09 0.55
C LEU A 56 -16.54 1.14 -0.04
N ARG A 57 -15.51 0.72 -0.79
CA ARG A 57 -14.58 1.64 -1.46
C ARG A 57 -15.30 2.64 -2.38
N VAL A 58 -16.30 2.18 -3.14
CA VAL A 58 -17.14 3.06 -3.98
C VAL A 58 -17.86 4.09 -3.12
N LYS A 59 -18.44 3.68 -1.99
CA LYS A 59 -19.14 4.60 -1.07
C LYS A 59 -18.20 5.63 -0.46
N VAL A 60 -16.99 5.21 -0.06
CA VAL A 60 -15.96 6.11 0.47
C VAL A 60 -15.58 7.18 -0.54
N VAL A 61 -15.27 6.77 -1.79
CA VAL A 61 -14.91 7.72 -2.86
C VAL A 61 -16.07 8.64 -3.22
N ARG A 62 -17.30 8.13 -3.27
CA ARG A 62 -18.51 8.95 -3.52
C ARG A 62 -18.75 10.01 -2.45
N LEU A 63 -18.36 9.72 -1.21
CA LEU A 63 -18.39 10.72 -0.13
C LEU A 63 -17.25 11.76 -0.26
N GLY A 64 -16.34 11.60 -1.23
CA GLY A 64 -15.20 12.48 -1.46
C GLY A 64 -13.95 12.11 -0.66
N GLY A 65 -13.96 10.98 0.06
CA GLY A 65 -12.86 10.54 0.90
C GLY A 65 -11.73 9.86 0.12
N ASP A 66 -10.52 9.98 0.67
CA ASP A 66 -9.32 9.27 0.22
C ASP A 66 -8.74 8.35 1.29
N THR A 67 -9.27 8.40 2.51
CA THR A 67 -8.89 7.53 3.63
C THR A 67 -10.14 7.06 4.38
N ALA A 68 -10.16 5.80 4.81
CA ALA A 68 -11.24 5.28 5.64
C ALA A 68 -10.71 4.40 6.78
N LEU A 69 -11.16 4.70 8.02
CA LEU A 69 -10.92 3.91 9.21
C LEU A 69 -12.03 2.86 9.35
N LEU A 70 -11.65 1.59 9.26
CA LEU A 70 -12.57 0.46 9.31
C LEU A 70 -12.85 0.03 10.74
N SER A 71 -14.10 -0.34 10.99
CA SER A 71 -14.55 -1.03 12.19
C SER A 71 -15.50 -2.17 11.81
N PHE A 72 -15.51 -3.20 12.66
CA PHE A 72 -16.32 -4.41 12.48
C PHE A 72 -17.23 -4.54 13.71
N PRO A 73 -18.49 -4.07 13.62
CA PRO A 73 -19.42 -4.10 14.76
C PRO A 73 -19.80 -5.53 15.13
N THR A 74 -19.82 -5.82 16.43
CA THR A 74 -20.14 -7.14 16.98
C THR A 74 -21.59 -7.55 16.73
N GLU A 75 -22.49 -6.59 16.58
CA GLU A 75 -23.93 -6.80 16.38
C GLU A 75 -24.28 -7.05 14.91
N ARG A 76 -23.39 -6.71 13.98
CA ARG A 76 -23.61 -6.84 12.52
C ARG A 76 -22.35 -7.36 11.84
N LEU A 77 -22.04 -8.62 12.09
CA LEU A 77 -20.81 -9.28 11.65
C LEU A 77 -20.67 -9.34 10.12
N GLU A 78 -21.77 -9.28 9.37
CA GLU A 78 -21.74 -9.21 7.91
C GLU A 78 -21.40 -7.82 7.35
N ARG A 79 -21.28 -6.79 8.21
CA ARG A 79 -21.04 -5.41 7.79
C ARG A 79 -19.67 -4.91 8.21
N ILE A 80 -19.13 -4.07 7.35
CA ILE A 80 -17.93 -3.28 7.57
C ILE A 80 -18.38 -1.83 7.65
N THR A 81 -18.10 -1.19 8.77
CA THR A 81 -18.32 0.24 8.97
C THR A 81 -17.03 0.97 8.68
N ALA A 82 -17.12 2.13 8.04
CA ALA A 82 -15.98 2.98 7.74
C ALA A 82 -16.27 4.43 8.10
N ILE A 83 -15.43 5.02 8.94
CA ILE A 83 -15.37 6.48 9.08
C ILE A 83 -14.48 7.02 7.97
N VAL A 84 -15.00 7.96 7.20
CA VAL A 84 -14.39 8.48 5.98
C VAL A 84 -13.71 9.81 6.26
N PHE A 85 -12.50 9.96 5.72
CA PHE A 85 -11.68 11.15 5.87
C PHE A 85 -11.17 11.64 4.51
N ARG A 86 -10.92 12.94 4.44
CA ARG A 86 -10.08 13.57 3.43
C ARG A 86 -8.76 13.99 4.06
N CYS A 87 -7.68 13.35 3.65
CA CYS A 87 -6.36 13.72 4.12
C CYS A 87 -5.73 14.77 3.19
N PRO A 88 -4.91 15.70 3.72
CA PRO A 88 -4.06 16.49 2.85
C PRO A 88 -3.18 15.52 2.05
N PRO A 89 -2.86 15.84 0.78
CA PRO A 89 -1.89 15.05 0.04
C PRO A 89 -0.62 14.98 0.89
N ALA A 90 -0.05 13.78 1.03
CA ALA A 90 1.29 13.65 1.60
C ALA A 90 2.16 14.63 0.82
N ALA A 91 2.75 15.61 1.51
CA ALA A 91 3.63 16.57 0.87
C ALA A 91 4.61 15.75 0.05
N ALA A 92 4.64 15.95 -1.27
CA ALA A 92 5.71 15.41 -2.07
C ALA A 92 6.97 16.00 -1.45
N GLU A 93 7.73 15.19 -0.71
CA GLU A 93 9.07 15.58 -0.33
C GLU A 93 9.72 16.08 -1.62
N PRO A 94 10.30 17.29 -1.65
CA PRO A 94 11.03 17.72 -2.82
C PRO A 94 12.10 16.67 -3.03
N SER A 95 11.92 15.83 -4.06
CA SER A 95 12.90 14.91 -4.57
C SER A 95 14.05 15.75 -5.09
N THR A 96 14.88 16.24 -4.18
CA THR A 96 16.25 16.60 -4.49
C THR A 96 16.86 15.26 -4.90
N PRO A 97 17.22 15.06 -6.18
CA PRO A 97 17.95 13.86 -6.54
C PRO A 97 19.16 13.84 -5.62
N PRO A 98 19.48 12.72 -4.94
CA PRO A 98 20.77 12.63 -4.29
C PRO A 98 21.80 12.95 -5.37
N ALA A 99 22.64 13.95 -5.13
CA ALA A 99 23.80 14.18 -5.98
C ALA A 99 24.60 12.88 -5.95
N VAL A 100 24.48 12.09 -7.02
CA VAL A 100 25.30 10.91 -7.24
C VAL A 100 26.70 11.42 -7.53
N THR A 101 27.45 11.69 -6.47
CA THR A 101 28.90 11.63 -6.52
C THR A 101 29.21 10.16 -6.81
N SER A 102 29.56 9.85 -8.05
CA SER A 102 30.01 8.53 -8.46
C SER A 102 31.38 8.26 -7.83
N GLU A 103 31.38 7.85 -6.57
CA GLU A 103 32.53 7.19 -5.95
C GLU A 103 32.21 5.69 -5.86
N PRO A 104 33.00 4.82 -6.51
CA PRO A 104 32.79 3.38 -6.42
C PRO A 104 32.82 2.91 -4.95
N PRO A 105 31.85 2.11 -4.49
CA PRO A 105 31.88 1.59 -3.14
C PRO A 105 33.10 0.70 -2.95
N ALA A 106 33.95 1.04 -1.98
CA ALA A 106 35.01 0.15 -1.52
C ALA A 106 34.38 -1.17 -1.06
N ALA A 107 34.85 -2.28 -1.63
CA ALA A 107 34.36 -3.61 -1.29
C ALA A 107 34.51 -3.88 0.22
N PRO A 108 33.51 -4.47 0.89
CA PRO A 108 33.67 -4.95 2.26
C PRO A 108 34.76 -6.02 2.31
N SER A 109 35.82 -5.77 3.08
CA SER A 109 36.85 -6.79 3.34
C SER A 109 36.27 -7.82 4.32
N VAL A 110 35.83 -8.98 3.81
CA VAL A 110 35.43 -10.11 4.66
C VAL A 110 36.72 -10.73 5.23
N PRO A 111 36.88 -10.84 6.57
CA PRO A 111 38.02 -11.54 7.15
C PRO A 111 37.97 -13.02 6.76
N PRO A 112 39.12 -13.67 6.46
CA PRO A 112 39.14 -15.08 6.11
C PRO A 112 38.61 -15.93 7.28
N PRO A 113 37.91 -17.04 6.99
CA PRO A 113 37.46 -17.96 8.03
C PRO A 113 38.66 -18.53 8.78
N ALA A 114 38.61 -18.49 10.12
CA ALA A 114 39.61 -19.13 10.96
C ALA A 114 39.70 -20.62 10.62
N SER A 115 40.91 -21.12 10.36
CA SER A 115 41.17 -22.53 10.10
C SER A 115 40.67 -23.37 11.27
N ALA A 116 39.81 -24.35 10.99
CA ALA A 116 39.38 -25.32 11.98
C ALA A 116 40.61 -26.10 12.52
N PRO A 117 40.65 -26.43 13.82
CA PRO A 117 41.73 -27.24 14.38
C PRO A 117 41.76 -28.64 13.73
N PRO A 118 42.95 -29.24 13.55
CA PRO A 118 43.07 -30.57 12.95
C PRO A 118 42.34 -31.63 13.78
N PRO A 119 41.81 -32.69 13.15
CA PRO A 119 41.16 -33.79 13.85
C PRO A 119 42.15 -34.53 14.77
N PRO A 120 41.68 -35.09 15.91
CA PRO A 120 42.53 -35.86 16.82
C PRO A 120 43.06 -37.13 16.14
N PRO A 121 44.27 -37.59 16.51
CA PRO A 121 44.84 -38.83 15.96
C PRO A 121 43.99 -40.05 16.35
N PRO A 122 43.93 -41.08 15.49
CA PRO A 122 43.21 -42.30 15.80
C PRO A 122 43.83 -43.04 17.00
N PRO A 123 43.03 -43.73 17.83
CA PRO A 123 43.53 -44.58 18.91
C PRO A 123 44.47 -45.66 18.35
N GLY A 124 45.68 -45.72 18.89
CA GLY A 124 46.68 -46.73 18.52
C GLY A 124 46.17 -48.14 18.80
N SER A 125 46.27 -49.00 17.79
CA SER A 125 46.05 -50.45 17.91
C SER A 125 47.01 -51.01 18.96
N ALA A 126 46.45 -51.53 20.06
CA ALA A 126 47.22 -52.32 21.01
C ALA A 126 47.79 -53.56 20.30
N PRO A 127 49.07 -53.92 20.51
CA PRO A 127 49.65 -55.11 19.93
C PRO A 127 49.07 -56.37 20.59
N ALA A 128 48.80 -57.40 19.78
CA ALA A 128 48.36 -58.70 20.24
C ALA A 128 49.46 -59.36 21.12
N PRO A 129 49.13 -59.88 22.31
CA PRO A 129 50.01 -60.81 23.03
C PRO A 129 49.94 -62.22 22.41
N ARG A 130 51.08 -62.90 22.47
CA ARG A 130 51.46 -64.21 21.87
C ARG A 130 50.48 -65.36 22.06
#